data_AF-A0A7Z9QID9-F1
#
_entry.id   AF-A0A7Z9QID9-F1
#
_cell.length_a   1.000
_cell.length_b   1.000
_cell.length_c   1.000
_cell.angle_alpha   90.00
_cell.angle_beta   90.00
_cell.angle_gamma   90.00
#
_symmetry.space_group_name_H-M   'P 1'
#
loop_
_entity.id
_entity.type
_entity.pdbx_description
1 polymer ?
#
loop_
_entity_poly.entity_id
_entity_poly.type
_entity_poly.pdbx_seq_one_letter_code
_entity_poly.pdbx_strand_id
1 'polypeptide(L)'
;MIIKNIQTAKDEAHRCLSSGRIRKALFLYEEICRTDPSDDEAHFQLAVIYRRVGEYNKAINTLIKTITINPAHIDASILLGRAKMGLGNLPEAVKLFDTAHRLKRGLPINEQGLVDPLFEIPDSHTNDESFSSAGKHNLKHDAEQLRYLVSKGLIPSSYKDVANEYDKVASEIDAPDSLKPLVVLNKDQRQRIGNTYHKFLYNVETPEIPSGHAVNPNADLQVVEGRYHEKKLGVTHFDDFLTPQALLLLNKYCLESTIWYRSNYPGYVGAMIDDGFSCGLLQQISEELCKSLPSIFRDHKLMYCWAYKYDSVLEGIRLHADNAAINVNFWITPDEANLEPDTGGLIVYDAEAPLEWEAEKFNGDAVRIRKHLNECNSDSVRIPYRQNRAIIFHSNLFHETDDFHFKEGYENRRINITMLFGIRGT
;
A
#
# COMPACT_ATOMS: atom_id res chain seq x y z
N MET A 1 -23.90 2.45 -34.43
CA MET A 1 -24.49 3.80 -34.38
C MET A 1 -23.35 4.79 -34.59
N ILE A 2 -23.41 5.74 -35.54
CA ILE A 2 -22.34 6.76 -35.62
C ILE A 2 -22.58 7.75 -34.48
N ILE A 3 -21.70 7.77 -33.47
CA ILE A 3 -21.76 8.74 -32.38
C ILE A 3 -21.47 10.11 -32.97
N LYS A 4 -22.47 11.01 -32.94
CA LYS A 4 -22.33 12.38 -33.45
C LYS A 4 -21.64 13.32 -32.45
N ASN A 5 -21.66 12.97 -31.16
CA ASN A 5 -21.00 13.72 -30.08
C ASN A 5 -20.45 12.74 -29.04
N ILE A 6 -19.12 12.62 -28.96
CA ILE A 6 -18.42 11.68 -28.08
C ILE A 6 -18.65 12.03 -26.60
N GLN A 7 -18.62 13.32 -26.24
CA GLN A 7 -18.81 13.73 -24.86
C GLN A 7 -20.20 13.34 -24.34
N THR A 8 -21.25 13.58 -25.13
CA THR A 8 -22.62 13.16 -24.77
C THR A 8 -22.72 11.64 -24.60
N ALA A 9 -22.04 10.88 -25.45
CA ALA A 9 -21.99 9.42 -25.32
C ALA A 9 -21.24 8.98 -24.06
N LYS A 10 -20.13 9.65 -23.69
CA LYS A 10 -19.40 9.40 -22.43
C LYS A 10 -20.29 9.68 -21.22
N ASP A 11 -21.00 10.80 -21.21
CA ASP A 11 -21.90 11.16 -20.10
C ASP A 11 -23.06 10.16 -19.96
N GLU A 12 -23.59 9.67 -21.08
CA GLU A 12 -24.59 8.60 -21.07
C GLU A 12 -24.01 7.27 -20.57
N ALA A 13 -22.81 6.90 -21.02
CA ALA A 13 -22.13 5.68 -20.59
C ALA A 13 -21.86 5.69 -19.09
N HIS A 14 -21.33 6.80 -18.56
CA HIS A 14 -21.14 7.01 -17.12
C HIS A 14 -22.45 6.88 -16.34
N ARG A 15 -23.52 7.55 -16.78
CA ARG A 15 -24.85 7.39 -16.14
C ARG A 15 -25.35 5.96 -16.18
N CYS A 16 -25.08 5.22 -17.27
CA CYS A 16 -25.43 3.81 -17.35
C CYS A 16 -24.65 2.97 -16.34
N LEU A 17 -23.36 3.24 -16.13
CA LEU A 17 -22.55 2.56 -15.11
C LEU A 17 -23.07 2.83 -13.69
N SER A 18 -23.34 4.09 -13.36
CA SER A 18 -23.87 4.49 -12.05
C SER A 18 -25.24 3.87 -11.78
N SER A 19 -26.08 3.67 -12.80
CA SER A 19 -27.37 2.98 -12.69
C SER A 19 -27.29 1.45 -12.84
N GLY A 20 -26.10 0.85 -12.85
CA GLY A 20 -25.93 -0.61 -12.98
C GLY A 20 -26.26 -1.20 -14.37
N ARG A 21 -26.52 -0.37 -15.38
CA ARG A 21 -26.79 -0.78 -16.77
C ARG A 21 -25.49 -1.08 -17.51
N ILE A 22 -24.75 -2.07 -17.02
CA ILE A 22 -23.37 -2.38 -17.45
C ILE A 22 -23.31 -2.74 -18.94
N ARG A 23 -24.25 -3.54 -19.45
CA ARG A 23 -24.27 -3.90 -20.89
C ARG A 23 -24.43 -2.70 -21.82
N LYS A 24 -25.25 -1.72 -21.42
CA LYS A 24 -25.44 -0.49 -22.21
C LYS A 24 -24.21 0.39 -22.15
N ALA A 25 -23.59 0.54 -20.98
CA ALA A 25 -22.33 1.27 -20.85
C ALA A 25 -21.22 0.62 -21.69
N LEU A 26 -21.10 -0.71 -21.65
CA LEU A 26 -20.14 -1.47 -22.45
C LEU A 26 -20.30 -1.15 -23.94
N PHE A 27 -21.52 -1.28 -24.47
CA PHE A 27 -21.82 -0.95 -25.86
C PHE A 27 -21.47 0.49 -26.23
N LEU A 28 -21.80 1.45 -25.37
CA LEU A 28 -21.49 2.86 -25.62
C LEU A 28 -19.99 3.12 -25.66
N TYR A 29 -19.21 2.55 -24.73
CA TYR A 29 -17.76 2.69 -24.73
C TYR A 29 -17.08 1.98 -25.91
N GLU A 30 -17.60 0.82 -26.34
CA GLU A 30 -17.13 0.16 -27.57
C GLU A 30 -17.35 1.05 -28.80
N GLU A 31 -18.51 1.70 -28.91
CA GLU A 31 -18.80 2.62 -30.02
C GLU A 31 -17.98 3.92 -29.93
N ILE A 32 -17.69 4.42 -28.72
CA ILE A 32 -16.79 5.58 -28.52
C ILE A 32 -15.39 5.21 -29.01
N CYS A 33 -14.82 4.10 -28.54
CA CYS A 33 -13.48 3.65 -28.94
C CYS A 33 -13.39 3.35 -30.45
N ARG A 34 -14.50 2.97 -31.10
CA ARG A 34 -14.56 2.79 -32.56
C ARG A 34 -14.60 4.13 -33.31
N THR A 35 -15.22 5.15 -32.72
CA THR A 35 -15.36 6.48 -33.33
C THR A 35 -14.11 7.33 -33.13
N ASP A 36 -13.49 7.22 -31.96
CA ASP A 36 -12.20 7.83 -31.63
C ASP A 36 -11.26 6.77 -31.03
N PRO A 37 -10.43 6.13 -31.88
CA PRO A 37 -9.48 5.12 -31.43
C PRO A 37 -8.35 5.66 -30.55
N SER A 38 -8.14 6.99 -30.50
CA SER A 38 -7.06 7.64 -29.73
C SER A 38 -7.50 8.15 -28.35
N ASP A 39 -8.75 7.92 -27.96
CA ASP A 39 -9.30 8.32 -26.67
C ASP A 39 -8.89 7.33 -25.56
N ASP A 40 -7.77 7.59 -24.92
CA ASP A 40 -7.20 6.73 -23.86
C ASP A 40 -8.14 6.55 -22.68
N GLU A 41 -8.83 7.61 -22.25
CA GLU A 41 -9.84 7.56 -21.17
C GLU A 41 -11.02 6.65 -21.55
N ALA A 42 -11.50 6.70 -22.79
CA ALA A 42 -12.56 5.79 -23.25
C ALA A 42 -12.10 4.33 -23.23
N HIS A 43 -10.86 4.03 -23.67
CA HIS A 43 -10.30 2.68 -23.57
C HIS A 43 -10.12 2.27 -22.10
N PHE A 44 -9.67 3.16 -21.22
CA PHE A 44 -9.53 2.88 -19.80
C PHE A 44 -10.87 2.48 -19.16
N GLN A 45 -11.92 3.28 -19.37
CA GLN A 45 -13.26 2.99 -18.87
C GLN A 45 -13.80 1.68 -19.45
N LEU A 46 -13.56 1.40 -20.73
CA LEU A 46 -13.91 0.12 -21.35
C LEU A 46 -13.20 -1.06 -20.65
N ALA A 47 -11.91 -0.93 -20.32
CA ALA A 47 -11.18 -1.94 -19.58
C ALA A 47 -11.72 -2.17 -18.17
N VAL A 48 -12.06 -1.09 -17.44
CA VAL A 48 -12.70 -1.16 -16.12
C VAL A 48 -14.02 -1.94 -16.19
N ILE A 49 -14.81 -1.71 -17.24
CA ILE A 49 -16.07 -2.43 -17.48
C ILE A 49 -15.80 -3.91 -17.76
N TYR A 50 -14.86 -4.23 -18.67
CA TYR A 50 -14.50 -5.62 -18.96
C TYR A 50 -14.08 -6.37 -17.70
N ARG A 51 -13.28 -5.75 -16.83
CA ARG A 51 -12.91 -6.34 -15.53
C ARG A 51 -14.15 -6.58 -14.67
N ARG A 52 -15.08 -5.63 -14.57
CA ARG A 52 -16.30 -5.75 -13.76
C ARG A 52 -17.23 -6.87 -14.24
N VAL A 53 -17.23 -7.20 -15.54
CA VAL A 53 -18.02 -8.31 -16.09
C VAL A 53 -17.25 -9.64 -16.16
N GLY A 54 -16.03 -9.71 -15.61
CA GLY A 54 -15.21 -10.93 -15.59
C GLY A 54 -14.43 -11.22 -16.88
N GLU A 55 -14.41 -10.30 -17.84
CA GLU A 55 -13.71 -10.44 -19.12
C GLU A 55 -12.24 -9.99 -18.99
N TYR A 56 -11.48 -10.66 -18.11
CA TYR A 56 -10.14 -10.22 -17.71
C TYR A 56 -9.14 -10.09 -18.86
N ASN A 57 -9.15 -11.01 -19.82
CA ASN A 57 -8.27 -10.93 -21.00
C ASN A 57 -8.57 -9.70 -21.86
N LYS A 58 -9.84 -9.35 -22.03
CA LYS A 58 -10.22 -8.13 -22.74
C LYS A 58 -9.81 -6.89 -21.96
N ALA A 59 -10.00 -6.89 -20.64
CA ALA A 59 -9.55 -5.80 -19.79
C ALA A 59 -8.04 -5.55 -19.93
N ILE A 60 -7.21 -6.60 -19.85
CA ILE A 60 -5.76 -6.51 -20.02
C ILE A 60 -5.39 -5.97 -21.40
N ASN A 61 -5.96 -6.52 -22.47
CA ASN A 61 -5.67 -6.07 -23.84
C ASN A 61 -6.08 -4.60 -24.05
N THR A 62 -7.20 -4.19 -23.47
CA THR A 62 -7.65 -2.79 -23.56
C THR A 62 -6.76 -1.87 -22.72
N LEU A 63 -6.28 -2.28 -21.54
CA LEU A 63 -5.31 -1.50 -20.76
C LEU A 63 -3.98 -1.32 -21.50
N ILE A 64 -3.50 -2.38 -22.17
CA ILE A 64 -2.30 -2.29 -23.02
C ILE A 64 -2.51 -1.24 -24.11
N LYS A 65 -3.70 -1.19 -24.73
CA LYS A 65 -4.02 -0.13 -25.70
C LYS A 65 -4.03 1.25 -25.05
N THR A 66 -4.65 1.42 -23.88
CA THR A 66 -4.65 2.69 -23.14
C THR A 66 -3.24 3.22 -22.92
N ILE A 67 -2.32 2.39 -22.40
CA ILE A 67 -0.93 2.83 -22.16
C ILE A 67 -0.11 2.98 -23.44
N THR A 68 -0.50 2.33 -24.54
CA THR A 68 0.12 2.52 -25.86
C THR A 68 -0.26 3.87 -26.45
N ILE A 69 -1.53 4.27 -26.27
CA ILE A 69 -2.05 5.57 -26.71
C ILE A 69 -1.49 6.69 -25.84
N ASN A 70 -1.55 6.51 -24.51
CA ASN A 70 -1.05 7.46 -23.53
C ASN A 70 -0.19 6.75 -22.48
N PRO A 71 1.15 6.73 -22.67
CA PRO A 71 2.08 6.18 -21.69
C PRO A 71 2.04 6.87 -20.31
N ALA A 72 1.48 8.08 -20.22
CA ALA A 72 1.33 8.83 -18.97
C ALA A 72 0.02 8.52 -18.21
N HIS A 73 -0.80 7.57 -18.69
CA HIS A 73 -2.05 7.21 -18.02
C HIS A 73 -1.79 6.36 -16.75
N ILE A 74 -1.71 7.04 -15.61
CA ILE A 74 -1.35 6.46 -14.30
C ILE A 74 -2.30 5.32 -13.91
N ASP A 75 -3.62 5.56 -13.93
CA ASP A 75 -4.60 4.58 -13.48
C ASP A 75 -4.62 3.30 -14.33
N ALA A 76 -4.38 3.42 -15.64
CA ALA A 76 -4.25 2.27 -16.53
C ALA A 76 -3.01 1.43 -16.21
N SER A 77 -1.88 2.08 -15.90
CA SER A 77 -0.65 1.41 -15.49
C SER A 77 -0.83 0.67 -14.16
N ILE A 78 -1.45 1.31 -13.16
CA ILE A 78 -1.77 0.65 -11.87
C ILE A 78 -2.70 -0.53 -12.08
N LEU A 79 -3.77 -0.35 -12.87
CA LEU A 79 -4.75 -1.41 -13.07
C LEU A 79 -4.18 -2.59 -13.85
N LEU A 80 -3.32 -2.34 -14.85
CA LEU A 80 -2.59 -3.40 -15.56
C LEU A 80 -1.60 -4.09 -14.63
N GLY A 81 -0.88 -3.36 -13.79
CA GLY A 81 0.05 -3.92 -12.81
C GLY A 81 -0.66 -4.87 -11.83
N ARG A 82 -1.82 -4.46 -11.30
CA ARG A 82 -2.66 -5.31 -10.44
C ARG A 82 -3.15 -6.56 -11.18
N ALA A 83 -3.53 -6.44 -12.45
CA ALA A 83 -3.95 -7.59 -13.26
C ALA A 83 -2.79 -8.56 -13.51
N LYS A 84 -1.58 -8.06 -13.82
CA LYS A 84 -0.36 -8.88 -14.01
C LYS A 84 0.05 -9.58 -12.72
N MET A 85 -0.03 -8.89 -11.59
CA MET A 85 0.21 -9.46 -10.26
C MET A 85 -0.78 -10.59 -9.95
N GLY A 86 -2.09 -10.41 -10.20
CA GLY A 86 -3.09 -11.47 -10.02
C GLY A 86 -2.91 -12.68 -10.95
N LEU A 87 -2.24 -12.50 -12.10
CA LEU A 87 -1.81 -13.59 -12.98
C LEU A 87 -0.48 -14.23 -12.56
N GLY A 88 0.15 -13.76 -11.48
CA GLY A 88 1.45 -14.23 -10.99
C GLY A 88 2.65 -13.63 -11.74
N ASN A 89 2.45 -12.68 -12.65
CA ASN A 89 3.54 -11.97 -13.33
C ASN A 89 3.93 -10.70 -12.54
N LEU A 90 4.56 -10.94 -11.38
CA LEU A 90 5.01 -9.89 -10.48
C LEU A 90 6.13 -9.00 -11.06
N PRO A 91 7.10 -9.50 -11.85
CA PRO A 91 8.13 -8.65 -12.47
C PRO A 91 7.55 -7.55 -13.38
N GLU A 92 6.54 -7.88 -14.20
CA GLU A 92 5.89 -6.89 -15.06
C GLU A 92 5.03 -5.91 -14.24
N ALA A 93 4.37 -6.41 -13.19
CA ALA A 93 3.59 -5.57 -12.28
C ALA A 93 4.46 -4.51 -11.58
N VAL A 94 5.64 -4.89 -11.07
CA VAL A 94 6.58 -3.96 -10.42
C VAL A 94 7.01 -2.84 -11.37
N LYS A 95 7.30 -3.16 -12.65
CA LYS A 95 7.64 -2.13 -13.66
C LYS A 95 6.51 -1.14 -13.91
N LEU A 96 5.28 -1.65 -14.00
CA LEU A 96 4.08 -0.82 -14.21
C LEU A 96 3.80 0.06 -12.99
N PHE A 97 3.99 -0.45 -11.78
CA PHE A 97 3.86 0.31 -10.55
C PHE A 97 4.95 1.38 -10.40
N ASP A 98 6.21 1.07 -10.71
CA ASP A 98 7.30 2.07 -10.71
C ASP A 98 7.02 3.20 -11.71
N THR A 99 6.54 2.86 -12.91
CA THR A 99 6.14 3.86 -13.91
C THR A 99 5.01 4.75 -13.40
N ALA A 100 3.93 4.15 -12.90
CA ALA A 100 2.80 4.88 -12.35
C ALA A 100 3.19 5.78 -11.17
N HIS A 101 4.03 5.25 -10.28
CA HIS A 101 4.55 5.96 -9.12
C HIS A 101 5.38 7.18 -9.54
N ARG A 102 6.30 7.04 -10.50
CA ARG A 102 7.09 8.16 -11.04
C ARG A 102 6.23 9.22 -11.72
N LEU A 103 5.24 8.81 -12.51
CA LEU A 103 4.31 9.74 -13.16
C LEU A 103 3.45 10.51 -12.14
N LYS A 104 3.04 9.84 -11.07
CA LYS A 104 2.17 10.41 -10.03
C LYS A 104 2.94 11.31 -9.05
N ARG A 105 4.17 10.92 -8.68
CA ARG A 105 4.93 11.48 -7.56
C ARG A 105 6.19 12.22 -8.00
N GLY A 106 6.72 11.94 -9.18
CA GLY A 106 7.97 12.48 -9.67
C GLY A 106 7.90 13.96 -10.03
N LEU A 107 9.01 14.65 -9.81
CA LEU A 107 9.35 15.93 -10.43
C LEU A 107 10.46 15.70 -11.47
N PRO A 108 10.79 16.68 -12.32
CA PRO A 108 12.02 16.65 -13.09
C PRO A 108 13.20 16.50 -12.12
N ILE A 109 13.90 15.37 -12.22
CA ILE A 109 15.12 15.10 -11.46
C ILE A 109 16.31 15.76 -12.17
N ASN A 110 17.27 16.28 -11.41
CA ASN A 110 18.55 16.69 -11.98
C ASN A 110 19.36 15.46 -12.45
N GLU A 111 20.53 15.69 -13.04
CA GLU A 111 21.41 14.62 -13.55
C GLU A 111 21.83 13.60 -12.48
N GLN A 112 21.66 13.94 -11.19
CA GLN A 112 21.95 13.07 -10.04
C GLN A 112 20.71 12.31 -9.53
N GLY A 113 19.55 12.46 -10.18
CA GLY A 113 18.32 11.76 -9.80
C GLY A 113 17.57 12.37 -8.62
N LEU A 114 17.93 13.59 -8.20
CA LEU A 114 17.32 14.30 -7.08
C LEU A 114 16.40 15.41 -7.59
N VAL A 115 15.30 15.65 -6.88
CA VAL A 115 14.48 16.86 -7.09
C VAL A 115 15.33 18.08 -6.72
N ASP A 116 15.42 19.08 -7.59
CA ASP A 116 16.04 20.36 -7.25
C ASP A 116 15.02 21.22 -6.47
N PRO A 117 15.24 21.49 -5.16
CA PRO A 117 14.31 22.31 -4.37
C PRO A 117 14.22 23.76 -4.86
N LEU A 118 15.13 24.21 -5.74
CA LEU A 118 15.13 25.54 -6.37
C LEU A 118 14.54 25.54 -7.79
N PHE A 119 14.08 24.40 -8.31
CA PHE A 119 13.38 24.37 -9.59
C PHE A 119 12.01 25.02 -9.45
N GLU A 120 11.90 26.27 -9.90
CA GLU A 120 10.63 26.98 -10.00
C GLU A 120 9.73 26.30 -11.02
N ILE A 121 8.61 25.74 -10.56
CA ILE A 121 7.53 25.29 -11.41
C ILE A 121 6.91 26.55 -12.04
N PRO A 122 6.84 26.66 -13.38
CA PRO A 122 6.21 27.80 -14.02
C PRO A 122 4.78 28.00 -13.49
N ASP A 123 4.41 29.25 -13.19
CA ASP A 123 3.11 29.65 -12.60
C ASP A 123 1.87 29.08 -13.31
N SER A 124 1.99 28.62 -14.56
CA SER A 124 0.90 27.95 -15.29
C SER A 124 0.57 26.54 -14.78
N HIS A 125 1.39 25.96 -13.89
CA HIS A 125 1.18 24.67 -13.25
C HIS A 125 1.03 24.78 -11.71
N THR A 126 1.03 25.98 -11.13
CA THR A 126 0.88 26.19 -9.68
C THR A 126 -0.57 26.14 -9.18
N ASN A 127 -1.53 25.82 -10.06
CA ASN A 127 -2.82 25.24 -9.65
C ASN A 127 -2.63 23.75 -9.29
N ASP A 128 -1.65 23.44 -8.44
CA ASP A 128 -1.33 22.07 -8.08
C ASP A 128 -2.43 21.54 -7.12
N GLU A 129 -3.46 20.95 -7.71
CA GLU A 129 -4.41 20.08 -7.00
C GLU A 129 -3.72 18.80 -6.47
N SER A 130 -2.40 18.60 -6.62
CA SER A 130 -1.72 17.36 -6.17
C SER A 130 -1.90 17.07 -4.68
N PHE A 131 -2.11 18.10 -3.86
CA PHE A 131 -2.68 17.94 -2.52
C PHE A 131 -3.31 19.24 -2.01
N SER A 132 -4.44 19.11 -1.32
CA SER A 132 -5.11 20.22 -0.63
C SER A 132 -5.05 20.08 0.89
N SER A 133 -4.59 18.94 1.39
CA SER A 133 -4.59 18.58 2.80
C SER A 133 -3.31 17.85 3.20
N ALA A 134 -2.97 17.94 4.48
CA ALA A 134 -1.87 17.21 5.10
C ALA A 134 -2.24 16.76 6.51
N GLY A 135 -1.61 15.68 6.96
CA GLY A 135 -1.67 15.22 8.34
C GLY A 135 -0.46 15.75 9.12
N LYS A 136 -0.68 16.21 10.36
CA LYS A 136 0.42 16.64 11.24
C LYS A 136 1.46 15.52 11.45
N HIS A 137 0.99 14.28 11.61
CA HIS A 137 1.84 13.09 11.73
C HIS A 137 2.63 12.79 10.45
N ASN A 138 2.07 13.05 9.26
CA ASN A 138 2.81 12.93 8.00
C ASN A 138 3.94 13.94 7.93
N LEU A 139 3.66 15.21 8.21
CA LEU A 139 4.66 16.26 8.17
C LEU A 139 5.80 15.99 9.16
N LYS A 140 5.45 15.56 10.39
CA LYS A 140 6.44 15.12 11.41
C LYS A 140 7.29 13.96 10.90
N HIS A 141 6.65 12.90 10.39
CA HIS A 141 7.35 11.74 9.83
C HIS A 141 8.29 12.13 8.69
N ASP A 142 7.81 12.93 7.74
CA ASP A 142 8.59 13.30 6.56
C ASP A 142 9.75 14.23 6.94
N ALA A 143 9.55 15.15 7.89
CA ALA A 143 10.61 16.00 8.43
C ALA A 143 11.72 15.16 9.10
N GLU A 144 11.34 14.16 9.90
CA GLU A 144 12.27 13.20 10.49
C GLU A 144 13.01 12.38 9.41
N GLN A 145 12.30 11.90 8.39
CA GLN A 145 12.89 11.15 7.27
C GLN A 145 13.90 12.01 6.51
N LEU A 146 13.56 13.25 6.15
CA LEU A 146 14.46 14.16 5.44
C LEU A 146 15.73 14.40 6.24
N ARG A 147 15.62 14.62 7.57
CA ARG A 147 16.80 14.77 8.44
C ARG A 147 17.64 13.50 8.49
N TYR A 148 16.99 12.32 8.57
CA TYR A 148 17.67 11.04 8.53
C TYR A 148 18.46 10.88 7.21
N LEU A 149 17.83 11.13 6.06
CA LEU A 149 18.46 11.06 4.74
C LEU A 149 19.63 12.03 4.59
N VAL A 150 19.50 13.27 5.07
CA VAL A 150 20.60 14.24 5.10
C VAL A 150 21.74 13.75 5.99
N SER A 151 21.44 13.17 7.16
CA SER A 151 22.47 12.64 8.06
C SER A 151 23.28 11.49 7.46
N LYS A 152 22.67 10.73 6.54
CA LYS A 152 23.32 9.66 5.77
C LYS A 152 24.00 10.16 4.49
N GLY A 153 23.86 11.45 4.16
CA GLY A 153 24.41 12.04 2.94
C GLY A 153 23.70 11.60 1.65
N LEU A 154 22.46 11.10 1.75
CA LEU A 154 21.70 10.57 0.62
C LEU A 154 20.96 11.65 -0.18
N ILE A 155 20.68 12.79 0.48
CA ILE A 155 20.09 13.98 -0.15
C ILE A 155 20.84 15.24 0.33
N PRO A 156 20.76 16.37 -0.42
CA PRO A 156 21.47 17.60 -0.10
C PRO A 156 21.10 18.18 1.28
N SER A 157 22.06 18.85 1.92
CA SER A 157 21.84 19.44 3.26
C SER A 157 20.74 20.51 3.32
N SER A 158 20.38 21.11 2.18
CA SER A 158 19.27 22.07 2.06
C SER A 158 17.91 21.46 2.42
N TYR A 159 17.76 20.13 2.34
CA TYR A 159 16.53 19.46 2.81
C TYR A 159 16.30 19.54 4.31
N LYS A 160 17.30 19.98 5.11
CA LYS A 160 17.05 20.36 6.51
C LYS A 160 16.10 21.54 6.62
N ASP A 161 16.19 22.51 5.69
CA ASP A 161 15.31 23.67 5.69
C ASP A 161 13.89 23.27 5.29
N VAL A 162 13.75 22.35 4.32
CA VAL A 162 12.47 21.73 3.97
C VAL A 162 11.85 21.02 5.18
N ALA A 163 12.63 20.21 5.89
CA ALA A 163 12.16 19.54 7.12
C ALA A 163 11.71 20.56 8.20
N ASN A 164 12.43 21.67 8.34
CA ASN A 164 12.04 22.73 9.27
C ASN A 164 10.73 23.41 8.86
N GLU A 165 10.48 23.61 7.56
CA GLU A 165 9.20 24.12 7.07
C GLU A 165 8.05 23.13 7.31
N TYR A 166 8.30 21.83 7.19
CA TYR A 166 7.30 20.81 7.53
C TYR A 166 6.90 20.87 9.01
N ASP A 167 7.88 21.02 9.92
CA ASP A 167 7.60 21.18 11.35
C ASP A 167 6.81 22.45 11.65
N LYS A 168 7.13 23.57 10.98
CA LYS A 168 6.38 24.83 11.12
C LYS A 168 4.93 24.65 10.67
N VAL A 169 4.70 24.12 9.48
CA VAL A 169 3.34 23.87 8.98
C VAL A 169 2.60 22.90 9.90
N ALA A 170 3.26 21.84 10.40
CA ALA A 170 2.68 20.91 11.36
C ALA A 170 2.24 21.59 12.66
N SER A 171 3.03 22.56 13.16
CA SER A 171 2.71 23.34 14.37
C SER A 171 1.56 24.33 14.20
N GLU A 172 1.28 24.75 12.97
CA GLU A 172 0.18 25.67 12.63
C GLU A 172 -1.16 24.96 12.38
N ILE A 173 -1.15 23.64 12.21
CA ILE A 173 -2.37 22.85 12.06
C ILE A 173 -3.09 22.79 13.41
N ASP A 174 -4.10 23.65 13.57
CA ASP A 174 -5.00 23.67 14.72
C ASP A 174 -6.11 22.64 14.55
N ALA A 175 -5.77 21.37 14.78
CA ALA A 175 -6.74 20.27 14.82
C ALA A 175 -6.37 19.30 15.96
N PRO A 176 -7.35 18.79 16.72
CA PRO A 176 -7.09 17.72 17.68
C PRO A 176 -6.52 16.52 16.94
N ASP A 177 -5.39 15.99 17.42
CA ASP A 177 -4.66 14.85 16.84
C ASP A 177 -5.54 13.59 16.64
N SER A 178 -6.71 13.54 17.30
CA SER A 178 -7.60 12.37 17.40
C SER A 178 -8.80 12.32 16.45
N LEU A 179 -9.12 13.37 15.67
CA LEU A 179 -10.41 13.41 14.94
C LEU A 179 -10.34 13.27 13.42
N LYS A 180 -9.26 13.72 12.76
CA LYS A 180 -9.13 13.63 11.31
C LYS A 180 -7.67 13.37 10.91
N PRO A 181 -7.39 12.38 10.04
CA PRO A 181 -6.02 12.12 9.61
C PRO A 181 -5.45 13.27 8.76
N LEU A 182 -6.30 14.04 8.09
CA LEU A 182 -5.90 15.11 7.17
C LEU A 182 -6.68 16.40 7.46
N VAL A 183 -5.99 17.53 7.35
CA VAL A 183 -6.54 18.89 7.47
C VAL A 183 -6.28 19.66 6.18
N VAL A 184 -7.28 20.40 5.70
CA VAL A 184 -7.12 21.27 4.53
C VAL A 184 -6.16 22.40 4.87
N LEU A 185 -5.08 22.52 4.10
CA LEU A 185 -4.08 23.57 4.30
C LEU A 185 -4.54 24.88 3.67
N ASN A 186 -4.11 26.01 4.24
CA ASN A 186 -4.30 27.31 3.60
C ASN A 186 -3.31 27.52 2.44
N LYS A 187 -3.49 28.60 1.65
CA LYS A 187 -2.64 28.86 0.46
C LYS A 187 -1.16 28.99 0.81
N ASP A 188 -0.85 29.70 1.89
CA ASP A 188 0.53 29.95 2.33
C ASP A 188 1.22 28.66 2.77
N GLN A 189 0.53 27.83 3.56
CA GLN A 189 1.02 26.50 3.97
C GLN A 189 1.31 25.61 2.76
N ARG A 190 0.39 25.55 1.79
CA ARG A 190 0.61 24.77 0.55
C ARG A 190 1.82 25.28 -0.23
N GLN A 191 2.00 26.59 -0.32
CA GLN A 191 3.12 27.18 -1.06
C GLN A 191 4.47 26.83 -0.42
N ARG A 192 4.56 26.80 0.92
CA ARG A 192 5.81 26.49 1.64
C ARG A 192 6.32 25.06 1.45
N ILE A 193 5.42 24.10 1.28
CA ILE A 193 5.78 22.67 1.25
C ILE A 193 5.48 21.98 -0.09
N GLY A 194 4.77 22.65 -1.00
CA GLY A 194 4.18 22.00 -2.18
C GLY A 194 5.16 21.43 -3.19
N ASN A 195 6.40 21.94 -3.21
CA ASN A 195 7.45 21.45 -4.10
C ASN A 195 8.02 20.10 -3.66
N THR A 196 7.79 19.68 -2.41
CA THR A 196 8.41 18.46 -1.86
C THR A 196 7.41 17.52 -1.20
N TYR A 197 6.27 18.03 -0.72
CA TYR A 197 5.28 17.22 -0.04
C TYR A 197 4.56 16.30 -1.03
N HIS A 198 4.40 15.03 -0.65
CA HIS A 198 3.80 14.00 -1.51
C HIS A 198 4.53 13.76 -2.85
N LYS A 199 5.80 14.16 -2.95
CA LYS A 199 6.65 13.93 -4.12
C LYS A 199 7.68 12.81 -3.88
N PHE A 200 8.14 12.23 -4.98
CA PHE A 200 9.21 11.24 -5.01
C PHE A 200 10.57 11.94 -4.97
N LEU A 201 11.24 11.89 -3.82
CA LEU A 201 12.50 12.61 -3.58
C LEU A 201 13.71 11.69 -3.63
N TYR A 202 13.58 10.49 -3.04
CA TYR A 202 14.66 9.51 -2.98
C TYR A 202 14.10 8.09 -2.87
N ASN A 203 14.76 7.14 -3.55
CA ASN A 203 14.45 5.73 -3.44
C ASN A 203 15.74 4.92 -3.48
N VAL A 204 15.91 4.05 -2.48
CA VAL A 204 17.03 3.13 -2.47
C VAL A 204 16.72 1.91 -3.34
N GLU A 205 17.68 1.55 -4.19
CA GLU A 205 17.59 0.32 -4.98
C GLU A 205 17.59 -0.90 -4.06
N THR A 206 16.58 -1.75 -4.20
CA THR A 206 16.37 -2.92 -3.35
C THR A 206 16.03 -4.13 -4.23
N PRO A 207 17.04 -4.70 -4.93
CA PRO A 207 16.83 -5.81 -5.86
C PRO A 207 16.59 -7.13 -5.10
N GLU A 208 16.26 -8.19 -5.84
CA GLU A 208 16.36 -9.56 -5.35
C GLU A 208 17.80 -9.85 -4.89
N ILE A 209 17.97 -10.74 -3.91
CA ILE A 209 19.27 -11.21 -3.44
C ILE A 209 19.79 -12.28 -4.42
N PRO A 210 20.80 -11.98 -5.27
CA PRO A 210 21.25 -12.92 -6.27
C PRO A 210 21.87 -14.15 -5.62
N SER A 211 21.43 -15.34 -6.03
CA SER A 211 21.93 -16.63 -5.52
C SER A 211 21.78 -16.84 -4.01
N GLY A 212 20.97 -16.03 -3.33
CA GLY A 212 20.64 -16.15 -1.92
C GLY A 212 19.14 -16.32 -1.69
N HIS A 213 18.75 -16.36 -0.41
CA HIS A 213 17.36 -16.48 0.02
C HIS A 213 16.93 -15.22 0.76
N ALA A 214 15.68 -14.79 0.53
CA ALA A 214 15.06 -13.73 1.31
C ALA A 214 14.38 -14.31 2.56
N VAL A 215 13.56 -15.35 2.39
CA VAL A 215 12.96 -16.14 3.47
C VAL A 215 13.99 -17.11 4.02
N ASN A 216 14.10 -17.23 5.33
CA ASN A 216 15.11 -18.04 5.99
C ASN A 216 14.95 -19.54 5.64
N PRO A 217 15.92 -20.14 4.92
CA PRO A 217 15.83 -21.53 4.50
C PRO A 217 16.04 -22.52 5.65
N ASN A 218 16.52 -22.06 6.81
CA ASN A 218 16.77 -22.90 7.99
C ASN A 218 15.59 -22.91 8.98
N ALA A 219 14.49 -22.21 8.69
CA ALA A 219 13.30 -22.26 9.51
C ALA A 219 12.68 -23.68 9.47
N ASP A 220 12.15 -24.15 10.59
CA ASP A 220 11.40 -25.42 10.64
C ASP A 220 9.99 -25.24 10.08
N LEU A 221 9.91 -25.19 8.75
CA LEU A 221 8.68 -24.88 8.03
C LEU A 221 7.63 -26.00 8.13
N GLN A 222 8.05 -27.25 8.38
CA GLN A 222 7.11 -28.35 8.62
C GLN A 222 6.32 -28.12 9.91
N VAL A 223 6.98 -27.64 10.97
CA VAL A 223 6.30 -27.26 12.21
C VAL A 223 5.39 -26.03 11.98
N VAL A 224 5.81 -25.08 11.15
CA VAL A 224 4.99 -23.90 10.80
C VAL A 224 3.69 -24.33 10.11
N GLU A 225 3.77 -25.19 9.10
CA GLU A 225 2.60 -25.75 8.39
C GLU A 225 1.73 -26.61 9.32
N GLY A 226 2.35 -27.46 10.15
CA GLY A 226 1.64 -28.28 11.14
C GLY A 226 0.78 -27.42 12.07
N ARG A 227 1.37 -26.40 12.71
CA ARG A 227 0.65 -25.46 13.59
C ARG A 227 -0.48 -24.73 12.89
N TYR A 228 -0.30 -24.39 11.62
CA TYR A 228 -1.34 -23.74 10.83
C TYR A 228 -2.56 -24.65 10.67
N HIS A 229 -2.35 -25.95 10.42
CA HIS A 229 -3.45 -26.91 10.23
C HIS A 229 -4.02 -27.51 11.53
N GLU A 230 -3.30 -27.41 12.66
CA GLU A 230 -3.71 -27.95 13.96
C GLU A 230 -4.86 -27.18 14.61
N LYS A 231 -4.90 -25.84 14.47
CA LYS A 231 -5.96 -25.02 15.06
C LYS A 231 -7.17 -24.97 14.15
N LYS A 232 -8.35 -24.80 14.77
CA LYS A 232 -9.64 -24.64 14.07
C LYS A 232 -9.62 -23.57 12.97
N LEU A 233 -8.72 -22.59 13.05
CA LEU A 233 -8.71 -21.41 12.19
C LEU A 233 -7.33 -20.95 11.68
N GLY A 234 -6.41 -21.84 11.33
CA GLY A 234 -5.33 -21.44 10.39
C GLY A 234 -4.49 -20.24 10.82
N VAL A 235 -3.86 -20.28 12.02
CA VAL A 235 -2.96 -19.22 12.50
C VAL A 235 -1.63 -19.84 12.93
N THR A 236 -0.54 -19.33 12.38
CA THR A 236 0.83 -19.72 12.76
C THR A 236 1.75 -18.50 12.77
N HIS A 237 2.90 -18.63 13.42
CA HIS A 237 3.97 -17.65 13.34
C HIS A 237 5.32 -18.34 13.45
N PHE A 238 6.38 -17.67 13.03
CA PHE A 238 7.75 -18.10 13.27
C PHE A 238 8.70 -16.90 13.30
N ASP A 239 9.77 -17.08 14.08
CA ASP A 239 10.84 -16.11 14.24
C ASP A 239 11.92 -16.34 13.20
N ASP A 240 12.82 -15.37 13.07
CA ASP A 240 13.88 -15.37 12.06
C ASP A 240 13.36 -15.61 10.64
N PHE A 241 12.25 -14.94 10.31
CA PHE A 241 11.53 -15.09 9.05
C PHE A 241 12.40 -14.80 7.83
N LEU A 242 13.07 -13.65 7.81
CA LEU A 242 13.97 -13.23 6.75
C LEU A 242 15.42 -13.60 7.10
N THR A 243 16.23 -13.83 6.08
CA THR A 243 17.68 -13.89 6.26
C THR A 243 18.22 -12.54 6.77
N PRO A 244 19.37 -12.50 7.49
CA PRO A 244 19.92 -11.25 8.00
C PRO A 244 20.16 -10.19 6.90
N GLN A 245 20.56 -10.62 5.70
CA GLN A 245 20.74 -9.73 4.56
C GLN A 245 19.41 -9.15 4.07
N ALA A 246 18.37 -9.98 3.94
CA ALA A 246 17.04 -9.53 3.53
C ALA A 246 16.42 -8.56 4.54
N LEU A 247 16.53 -8.86 5.84
CA LEU A 247 16.07 -7.97 6.90
C LEU A 247 16.76 -6.60 6.84
N LEU A 248 18.08 -6.59 6.65
CA LEU A 248 18.87 -5.35 6.54
C LEU A 248 18.44 -4.53 5.31
N LEU A 249 18.32 -5.16 4.14
CA LEU A 249 17.92 -4.49 2.89
C LEU A 249 16.50 -3.92 2.98
N LEU A 250 15.56 -4.70 3.54
CA LEU A 250 14.17 -4.26 3.68
C LEU A 250 14.01 -3.15 4.72
N ASN A 251 14.75 -3.23 5.84
CA ASN A 251 14.80 -2.15 6.82
C ASN A 251 15.35 -0.86 6.20
N LYS A 252 16.47 -0.96 5.45
CA LYS A 252 17.05 0.16 4.69
C LYS A 252 16.04 0.77 3.71
N TYR A 253 15.35 -0.06 2.93
CA TYR A 253 14.30 0.36 2.00
C TYR A 253 13.20 1.18 2.69
N CYS A 254 12.68 0.68 3.81
CA CYS A 254 11.62 1.34 4.56
C CYS A 254 12.04 2.64 5.28
N LEU A 255 13.33 2.78 5.64
CA LEU A 255 13.87 3.99 6.27
C LEU A 255 14.30 5.04 5.23
N GLU A 256 14.87 4.61 4.11
CA GLU A 256 15.47 5.55 3.15
C GLU A 256 14.50 5.98 2.04
N SER A 257 13.63 5.10 1.54
CA SER A 257 12.75 5.48 0.43
C SER A 257 11.63 6.42 0.86
N THR A 258 11.45 7.53 0.12
CA THR A 258 10.38 8.50 0.35
C THR A 258 9.08 8.04 -0.30
N ILE A 259 8.49 6.96 0.21
CA ILE A 259 7.35 6.23 -0.39
C ILE A 259 6.10 6.19 0.52
N TRP A 260 6.12 6.95 1.61
CA TRP A 260 5.12 6.92 2.68
C TRP A 260 3.99 7.94 2.45
N TYR A 261 3.15 7.72 1.45
CA TYR A 261 2.14 8.71 1.02
C TYR A 261 0.71 8.51 1.53
N ARG A 262 0.41 7.38 2.19
CA ARG A 262 -0.95 7.07 2.66
C ARG A 262 -1.16 7.55 4.08
N SER A 263 -2.31 8.17 4.33
CA SER A 263 -2.70 8.75 5.63
C SER A 263 -4.14 8.41 5.96
N ASN A 264 -4.44 7.11 6.02
CA ASN A 264 -5.82 6.66 6.27
C ASN A 264 -6.22 6.76 7.75
N TYR A 265 -5.23 6.79 8.66
CA TYR A 265 -5.42 6.77 10.10
C TYR A 265 -4.58 7.86 10.78
N PRO A 266 -5.10 8.57 11.79
CA PRO A 266 -4.30 9.53 12.54
C PRO A 266 -3.08 8.87 13.19
N GLY A 267 -1.88 9.38 12.93
CA GLY A 267 -0.63 8.85 13.48
C GLY A 267 0.05 7.76 12.62
N TYR A 268 -0.51 7.45 11.46
CA TYR A 268 -0.01 6.39 10.58
C TYR A 268 0.43 6.97 9.25
N VAL A 269 1.59 6.52 8.78
CA VAL A 269 1.98 6.71 7.37
C VAL A 269 2.07 5.35 6.70
N GLY A 270 1.60 5.26 5.46
CA GLY A 270 1.56 4.01 4.72
C GLY A 270 2.21 4.10 3.35
N ALA A 271 2.81 2.98 2.93
CA ALA A 271 3.38 2.77 1.62
C ALA A 271 2.66 1.59 0.94
N MET A 272 2.28 1.73 -0.32
CA MET A 272 1.46 0.75 -1.06
C MET A 272 2.23 0.21 -2.26
N ILE A 273 2.03 -1.06 -2.60
CA ILE A 273 2.75 -1.71 -3.72
C ILE A 273 2.62 -0.96 -5.05
N ASP A 274 1.48 -0.31 -5.26
CA ASP A 274 1.16 0.47 -6.47
C ASP A 274 1.45 1.97 -6.35
N ASP A 275 2.11 2.40 -5.27
CA ASP A 275 2.49 3.79 -5.02
C ASP A 275 3.85 3.87 -4.31
N GLY A 276 4.83 3.14 -4.85
CA GLY A 276 6.24 3.21 -4.45
C GLY A 276 6.76 2.05 -3.59
N PHE A 277 5.90 1.23 -2.96
CA PHE A 277 6.31 0.07 -2.15
C PHE A 277 6.46 -1.23 -2.98
N SER A 278 7.14 -1.13 -4.11
CA SER A 278 7.40 -2.26 -5.01
C SER A 278 8.89 -2.34 -5.32
N CYS A 279 9.53 -3.45 -4.94
CA CYS A 279 10.94 -3.71 -5.18
C CYS A 279 11.20 -5.21 -5.40
N GLY A 280 12.38 -5.55 -5.91
CA GLY A 280 12.74 -6.95 -6.22
C GLY A 280 12.75 -7.82 -4.97
N LEU A 281 13.20 -7.30 -3.83
CA LEU A 281 13.21 -8.07 -2.58
C LEU A 281 11.79 -8.48 -2.14
N LEU A 282 10.80 -7.61 -2.25
CA LEU A 282 9.40 -7.96 -1.92
C LEU A 282 8.85 -9.03 -2.87
N GLN A 283 9.24 -8.99 -4.15
CA GLN A 283 8.91 -10.05 -5.10
C GLN A 283 9.53 -11.39 -4.67
N GLN A 284 10.84 -11.40 -4.35
CA GLN A 284 11.51 -12.62 -3.90
C GLN A 284 10.88 -13.20 -2.63
N ILE A 285 10.58 -12.35 -1.63
CA ILE A 285 9.91 -12.78 -0.39
C ILE A 285 8.58 -13.46 -0.70
N SER A 286 7.75 -12.85 -1.57
CA SER A 286 6.47 -13.41 -1.97
C SER A 286 6.63 -14.77 -2.66
N GLU A 287 7.58 -14.91 -3.58
CA GLU A 287 7.79 -16.16 -4.32
C GLU A 287 8.32 -17.28 -3.42
N GLU A 288 9.27 -16.95 -2.55
CA GLU A 288 9.85 -17.91 -1.63
C GLU A 288 8.85 -18.37 -0.57
N LEU A 289 7.98 -17.48 -0.05
CA LEU A 289 6.88 -17.87 0.83
C LEU A 289 5.99 -18.96 0.19
N CYS A 290 5.52 -18.72 -1.05
CA CYS A 290 4.68 -19.67 -1.76
C CYS A 290 5.39 -21.01 -2.02
N LYS A 291 6.70 -20.99 -2.32
CA LYS A 291 7.50 -22.21 -2.57
C LYS A 291 7.78 -22.98 -1.28
N SER A 292 8.03 -22.27 -0.18
CA SER A 292 8.48 -22.82 1.09
C SER A 292 7.34 -23.34 1.98
N LEU A 293 6.11 -22.83 1.80
CA LEU A 293 4.92 -23.20 2.59
C LEU A 293 3.75 -23.62 1.68
N PRO A 294 3.94 -24.63 0.80
CA PRO A 294 2.98 -24.95 -0.26
C PRO A 294 1.61 -25.42 0.26
N SER A 295 1.52 -26.01 1.46
CA SER A 295 0.23 -26.44 2.02
C SER A 295 -0.64 -25.26 2.48
N ILE A 296 -0.01 -24.13 2.82
CA ILE A 296 -0.68 -22.89 3.24
C ILE A 296 -1.06 -22.07 1.99
N PHE A 297 -0.08 -21.78 1.12
CA PHE A 297 -0.29 -20.85 0.00
C PHE A 297 -0.93 -21.52 -1.22
N ARG A 298 -0.79 -22.83 -1.41
CA ARG A 298 -1.34 -23.56 -2.57
C ARG A 298 -0.96 -22.85 -3.89
N ASP A 299 -1.95 -22.57 -4.74
CA ASP A 299 -1.78 -21.81 -5.98
C ASP A 299 -2.02 -20.29 -5.82
N HIS A 300 -2.30 -19.82 -4.60
CA HIS A 300 -2.58 -18.41 -4.35
C HIS A 300 -1.39 -17.53 -4.76
N LYS A 301 -1.71 -16.44 -5.47
CA LYS A 301 -0.74 -15.42 -5.87
C LYS A 301 -0.83 -14.25 -4.92
N LEU A 302 0.25 -13.48 -4.82
CA LEU A 302 0.23 -12.17 -4.16
C LEU A 302 -0.84 -11.31 -4.84
N MET A 303 -1.73 -10.75 -4.04
CA MET A 303 -2.83 -9.90 -4.50
C MET A 303 -2.65 -8.45 -4.06
N TYR A 304 -1.96 -8.22 -2.95
CA TYR A 304 -1.64 -6.88 -2.48
C TYR A 304 -0.53 -6.90 -1.43
N CYS A 305 0.18 -5.78 -1.30
CA CYS A 305 1.21 -5.59 -0.28
C CYS A 305 1.29 -4.12 0.14
N TRP A 306 1.50 -3.88 1.43
CA TRP A 306 1.71 -2.54 1.97
C TRP A 306 2.59 -2.60 3.21
N ALA A 307 3.08 -1.43 3.62
CA ALA A 307 3.69 -1.22 4.91
C ALA A 307 3.02 -0.05 5.62
N TYR A 308 2.90 -0.16 6.95
CA TYR A 308 2.55 0.95 7.82
C TYR A 308 3.68 1.24 8.79
N LYS A 309 3.92 2.53 9.01
CA LYS A 309 4.84 3.07 10.01
C LYS A 309 4.06 3.99 10.94
N TYR A 310 4.33 3.83 12.24
CA TYR A 310 3.49 4.35 13.32
C TYR A 310 4.20 5.52 14.03
N ASP A 311 3.46 6.44 14.64
CA ASP A 311 4.01 7.27 15.72
C ASP A 311 4.25 6.42 16.97
N SER A 312 5.21 6.82 17.81
CA SER A 312 5.79 5.96 18.85
C SER A 312 4.80 5.49 19.92
N VAL A 313 3.67 6.18 20.08
CA VAL A 313 2.56 5.80 20.98
C VAL A 313 1.21 6.11 20.30
N LEU A 314 0.44 5.07 19.95
CA LEU A 314 -0.91 5.20 19.38
C LEU A 314 -1.79 3.99 19.75
N GLU A 315 -3.10 4.19 19.74
CA GLU A 315 -4.03 3.06 19.62
C GLU A 315 -3.86 2.41 18.24
N GLY A 316 -3.66 1.09 18.22
CA GLY A 316 -3.47 0.27 17.03
C GLY A 316 -4.62 0.35 16.00
N ILE A 317 -4.40 -0.21 14.80
CA ILE A 317 -5.48 -0.39 13.83
C ILE A 317 -6.52 -1.31 14.47
N ARG A 318 -7.72 -0.77 14.67
CA ARG A 318 -8.84 -1.46 15.32
C ARG A 318 -9.29 -2.69 14.53
N LEU A 319 -10.00 -3.56 15.23
CA LEU A 319 -10.68 -4.75 14.71
C LEU A 319 -11.19 -4.63 13.26
N HIS A 320 -10.62 -5.46 12.38
CA HIS A 320 -10.95 -5.58 10.96
C HIS A 320 -10.58 -6.97 10.41
N ALA A 321 -10.89 -7.25 9.14
CA ALA A 321 -10.45 -8.45 8.42
C ALA A 321 -10.03 -8.09 6.99
N ASP A 322 -9.13 -8.86 6.38
CA ASP A 322 -8.59 -8.52 5.07
C ASP A 322 -9.22 -9.34 3.94
N ASN A 323 -9.40 -8.71 2.78
CA ASN A 323 -10.07 -9.34 1.64
C ASN A 323 -9.13 -10.22 0.79
N ALA A 324 -8.65 -11.32 1.36
CA ALA A 324 -7.81 -12.32 0.69
C ALA A 324 -8.01 -13.73 1.29
N ALA A 325 -7.28 -14.73 0.79
CA ALA A 325 -7.26 -16.07 1.38
C ALA A 325 -6.30 -16.15 2.56
N ILE A 326 -5.05 -15.71 2.33
CA ILE A 326 -3.95 -15.79 3.30
C ILE A 326 -3.41 -14.39 3.56
N ASN A 327 -3.14 -14.12 4.83
CA ASN A 327 -2.53 -12.89 5.30
C ASN A 327 -1.18 -13.22 5.93
N VAL A 328 -0.14 -12.47 5.53
CA VAL A 328 1.18 -12.50 6.15
C VAL A 328 1.48 -11.12 6.71
N ASN A 329 1.70 -11.03 8.02
CA ASN A 329 2.20 -9.82 8.67
C ASN A 329 3.57 -10.09 9.26
N PHE A 330 4.50 -9.14 9.12
CA PHE A 330 5.81 -9.24 9.76
C PHE A 330 6.41 -7.87 10.10
N TRP A 331 7.37 -7.88 11.01
CA TRP A 331 7.97 -6.67 11.57
C TRP A 331 9.47 -6.59 11.36
N ILE A 332 9.98 -5.38 11.15
CA ILE A 332 11.39 -5.17 10.80
C ILE A 332 12.12 -4.16 11.70
N THR A 333 11.41 -3.46 12.58
CA THR A 333 12.02 -2.50 13.53
C THR A 333 12.79 -3.29 14.61
N PRO A 334 13.97 -2.83 15.07
CA PRO A 334 14.71 -3.53 16.13
C PRO A 334 13.89 -3.78 17.39
N ASP A 335 14.11 -4.91 18.06
CA ASP A 335 13.41 -5.29 19.29
C ASP A 335 13.62 -4.25 20.40
N GLU A 336 14.80 -3.64 20.46
CA GLU A 336 15.14 -2.63 21.46
C GLU A 336 14.33 -1.34 21.29
N ALA A 337 13.65 -1.14 20.16
CA ALA A 337 12.76 -0.01 19.97
C ALA A 337 11.44 -0.19 20.75
N ASN A 338 10.98 -1.43 20.98
CA ASN A 338 9.77 -1.70 21.75
C ASN A 338 10.08 -1.59 23.25
N LEU A 339 9.37 -0.70 23.95
CA LEU A 339 9.50 -0.50 25.40
C LEU A 339 8.63 -1.49 26.20
N GLU A 340 7.72 -2.21 25.52
CA GLU A 340 6.81 -3.19 26.10
C GLU A 340 6.89 -4.53 25.31
N PRO A 341 7.89 -5.38 25.60
CA PRO A 341 8.19 -6.56 24.79
C PRO A 341 7.06 -7.60 24.65
N ASP A 342 6.12 -7.62 25.60
CA ASP A 342 4.98 -8.55 25.62
C ASP A 342 3.78 -8.05 24.80
N THR A 343 3.89 -6.86 24.16
CA THR A 343 2.81 -6.21 23.42
C THR A 343 3.28 -5.79 22.01
N GLY A 344 2.44 -5.04 21.31
CA GLY A 344 2.72 -4.39 20.03
C GLY A 344 2.74 -5.27 18.79
N GLY A 345 2.32 -6.52 18.92
CA GLY A 345 2.15 -7.39 17.77
C GLY A 345 0.73 -7.34 17.20
N LEU A 346 0.08 -8.49 17.08
CA LEU A 346 -1.30 -8.62 16.61
C LEU A 346 -2.13 -9.48 17.58
N ILE A 347 -3.41 -9.17 17.66
CA ILE A 347 -4.43 -10.03 18.26
C ILE A 347 -5.28 -10.58 17.12
N VAL A 348 -5.34 -11.90 16.99
CA VAL A 348 -6.14 -12.61 15.96
C VAL A 348 -7.26 -13.36 16.65
N TYR A 349 -8.50 -13.12 16.21
CA TYR A 349 -9.69 -13.74 16.75
C TYR A 349 -10.06 -14.97 15.92
N ASP A 350 -10.53 -16.01 16.59
CA ASP A 350 -10.95 -17.26 15.98
C ASP A 350 -12.39 -17.16 15.43
N ALA A 351 -12.66 -16.08 14.71
CA ALA A 351 -13.91 -15.87 14.00
C ALA A 351 -13.64 -15.19 12.66
N GLU A 352 -14.26 -15.75 11.63
CA GLU A 352 -14.19 -15.21 10.29
C GLU A 352 -15.27 -14.16 10.05
N ALA A 353 -14.94 -13.16 9.23
CA ALA A 353 -15.95 -12.27 8.67
C ALA A 353 -16.87 -13.08 7.73
N PRO A 354 -18.21 -12.98 7.88
CA PRO A 354 -19.14 -13.68 7.01
C PRO A 354 -18.92 -13.34 5.53
N LEU A 355 -18.94 -14.33 4.63
CA LEU A 355 -18.57 -14.12 3.22
C LEU A 355 -19.51 -13.16 2.48
N GLU A 356 -20.76 -13.03 2.93
CA GLU A 356 -21.73 -12.08 2.43
C GLU A 356 -21.54 -10.64 2.96
N TRP A 357 -20.58 -10.43 3.86
CA TRP A 357 -20.19 -9.08 4.25
C TRP A 357 -19.32 -8.45 3.18
N GLU A 358 -19.78 -7.29 2.70
CA GLU A 358 -18.99 -6.36 1.90
C GLU A 358 -17.88 -5.70 2.75
N ALA A 359 -16.85 -5.17 2.08
CA ALA A 359 -15.64 -4.64 2.72
C ALA A 359 -15.91 -3.60 3.79
N GLU A 360 -16.89 -2.72 3.60
CA GLU A 360 -17.24 -1.68 4.57
C GLU A 360 -17.67 -2.27 5.92
N LYS A 361 -18.28 -3.46 5.92
CA LYS A 361 -18.80 -4.10 7.14
C LYS A 361 -17.69 -4.71 7.97
N PHE A 362 -16.65 -5.28 7.35
CA PHE A 362 -15.54 -5.92 8.06
C PHE A 362 -14.29 -5.04 8.18
N ASN A 363 -14.22 -3.88 7.53
CA ASN A 363 -13.11 -2.91 7.67
C ASN A 363 -13.49 -1.59 8.36
N GLY A 364 -14.78 -1.33 8.58
CA GLY A 364 -15.25 -0.03 9.07
C GLY A 364 -16.20 -0.04 10.28
N ASP A 365 -16.71 -1.20 10.70
CA ASP A 365 -17.77 -1.32 11.72
C ASP A 365 -17.34 -2.18 12.92
N ALA A 366 -16.41 -1.67 13.72
CA ALA A 366 -15.87 -2.38 14.88
C ALA A 366 -16.96 -2.81 15.90
N VAL A 367 -18.07 -2.07 16.00
CA VAL A 367 -19.19 -2.41 16.87
C VAL A 367 -19.88 -3.68 16.39
N ARG A 368 -20.15 -3.77 15.09
CA ARG A 368 -20.71 -4.99 14.48
C ARG A 368 -19.77 -6.17 14.62
N ILE A 369 -18.48 -5.96 14.40
CA ILE A 369 -17.50 -7.03 14.51
C ILE A 369 -17.47 -7.56 15.95
N ARG A 370 -17.39 -6.69 16.96
CA ARG A 370 -17.43 -7.11 18.38
C ARG A 370 -18.71 -7.86 18.73
N LYS A 371 -19.85 -7.44 18.20
CA LYS A 371 -21.12 -8.17 18.36
C LYS A 371 -21.03 -9.59 17.77
N HIS A 372 -20.50 -9.73 16.55
CA HIS A 372 -20.31 -11.03 15.89
C HIS A 372 -19.34 -11.93 16.65
N LEU A 373 -18.21 -11.40 17.13
CA LEU A 373 -17.26 -12.14 17.96
C LEU A 373 -17.93 -12.72 19.22
N ASN A 374 -18.77 -11.93 19.90
CA ASN A 374 -19.51 -12.37 21.08
C ASN A 374 -20.56 -13.44 20.73
N GLU A 375 -21.29 -13.28 19.62
CA GLU A 375 -22.29 -14.25 19.15
C GLU A 375 -21.65 -15.60 18.78
N CYS A 376 -20.43 -15.59 18.27
CA CYS A 376 -19.65 -16.78 17.96
C CYS A 376 -18.93 -17.40 19.16
N ASN A 377 -18.93 -16.75 20.33
CA ASN A 377 -18.06 -17.09 21.48
C ASN A 377 -16.59 -17.24 21.06
N SER A 378 -16.08 -16.24 20.34
CA SER A 378 -14.73 -16.26 19.78
C SER A 378 -13.66 -16.10 20.86
N ASP A 379 -12.65 -16.98 20.82
CA ASP A 379 -11.36 -16.84 21.48
C ASP A 379 -10.40 -15.98 20.64
N SER A 380 -9.24 -15.65 21.23
CA SER A 380 -8.18 -14.92 20.52
C SER A 380 -6.80 -15.48 20.82
N VAL A 381 -5.88 -15.23 19.89
CA VAL A 381 -4.45 -15.48 20.05
C VAL A 381 -3.75 -14.14 19.95
N ARG A 382 -3.06 -13.76 21.03
CA ARG A 382 -2.15 -12.61 21.05
C ARG A 382 -0.76 -13.08 20.62
N ILE A 383 -0.20 -12.45 19.59
CA ILE A 383 1.17 -12.69 19.15
C ILE A 383 1.94 -11.40 19.40
N PRO A 384 2.87 -11.35 20.36
CA PRO A 384 3.61 -10.13 20.69
C PRO A 384 4.59 -9.77 19.58
N TYR A 385 4.96 -8.50 19.55
CA TYR A 385 5.95 -7.98 18.64
C TYR A 385 7.29 -8.71 18.80
N ARG A 386 7.94 -8.98 17.67
CA ARG A 386 9.37 -9.31 17.63
C ARG A 386 9.90 -8.96 16.26
N GLN A 387 11.09 -8.35 16.20
CA GLN A 387 11.80 -8.12 14.96
C GLN A 387 11.95 -9.45 14.23
N ASN A 388 11.67 -9.44 12.93
CA ASN A 388 11.82 -10.59 12.05
C ASN A 388 10.90 -11.79 12.41
N ARG A 389 9.80 -11.55 13.14
CA ARG A 389 8.70 -12.51 13.28
C ARG A 389 7.70 -12.31 12.15
N ALA A 390 7.30 -13.40 11.51
CA ALA A 390 6.17 -13.44 10.60
C ALA A 390 5.00 -14.19 11.21
N ILE A 391 3.79 -13.66 11.01
CA ILE A 391 2.50 -14.26 11.34
C ILE A 391 1.81 -14.57 10.03
N ILE A 392 1.30 -15.80 9.90
CA ILE A 392 0.54 -16.25 8.74
C ILE A 392 -0.81 -16.76 9.22
N PHE A 393 -1.89 -16.25 8.63
CA PHE A 393 -3.24 -16.63 9.02
C PHE A 393 -4.26 -16.57 7.88
N HIS A 394 -5.42 -17.21 8.05
CA HIS A 394 -6.58 -17.00 7.18
C HIS A 394 -6.96 -15.52 7.19
N SER A 395 -6.87 -14.85 6.04
CA SER A 395 -7.08 -13.41 5.94
C SER A 395 -8.51 -12.97 6.31
N ASN A 396 -9.47 -13.89 6.25
CA ASN A 396 -10.86 -13.65 6.62
C ASN A 396 -11.08 -13.57 8.15
N LEU A 397 -10.07 -13.88 8.97
CA LEU A 397 -10.15 -13.74 10.42
C LEU A 397 -10.12 -12.29 10.85
N PHE A 398 -10.93 -11.97 11.85
CA PHE A 398 -10.85 -10.69 12.52
C PHE A 398 -9.54 -10.57 13.29
N HIS A 399 -8.91 -9.41 13.19
CA HIS A 399 -7.67 -9.11 13.87
C HIS A 399 -7.53 -7.61 14.14
N GLU A 400 -6.66 -7.27 15.10
CA GLU A 400 -6.31 -5.89 15.39
C GLU A 400 -4.84 -5.75 15.79
N THR A 401 -4.32 -4.53 15.64
CA THR A 401 -3.00 -4.20 16.19
C THR A 401 -3.11 -4.10 17.71
N ASP A 402 -2.24 -4.83 18.38
CA ASP A 402 -2.13 -4.80 19.84
C ASP A 402 -1.67 -3.42 20.33
N ASP A 403 -1.88 -3.11 21.61
CA ASP A 403 -1.32 -1.90 22.22
C ASP A 403 0.20 -1.91 22.07
N PHE A 404 0.81 -0.77 21.76
CA PHE A 404 2.25 -0.68 21.60
C PHE A 404 2.84 0.62 22.14
N HIS A 405 4.09 0.53 22.57
CA HIS A 405 4.87 1.65 23.04
C HIS A 405 6.31 1.50 22.57
N PHE A 406 6.70 2.33 21.59
CA PHE A 406 8.04 2.32 21.03
C PHE A 406 8.82 3.57 21.47
N LYS A 407 10.15 3.52 21.42
CA LYS A 407 11.00 4.69 21.63
C LYS A 407 10.65 5.79 20.61
N GLU A 408 10.79 7.04 21.03
CA GLU A 408 10.69 8.18 20.12
C GLU A 408 11.82 8.16 19.09
N GLY A 409 11.57 8.78 17.93
CA GLY A 409 12.55 8.96 16.86
C GLY A 409 12.34 8.07 15.65
N TYR A 410 12.84 8.54 14.51
CA TYR A 410 12.54 8.01 13.18
C TYR A 410 12.75 6.51 13.02
N GLU A 411 13.92 6.01 13.45
CA GLU A 411 14.35 4.62 13.29
C GLU A 411 13.63 3.67 14.26
N ASN A 412 13.04 4.22 15.33
CA ASN A 412 12.35 3.44 16.37
C ASN A 412 10.87 3.23 16.07
N ARG A 413 10.32 3.89 15.04
CA ARG A 413 8.93 3.72 14.63
C ARG A 413 8.70 2.26 14.24
N ARG A 414 7.66 1.64 14.81
CA ARG A 414 7.22 0.29 14.41
C ARG A 414 6.95 0.29 12.91
N ILE A 415 7.40 -0.75 12.21
CA ILE A 415 7.11 -0.95 10.78
C ILE A 415 6.49 -2.33 10.63
N ASN A 416 5.24 -2.36 10.18
CA ASN A 416 4.48 -3.56 9.89
C ASN A 416 4.31 -3.70 8.39
N ILE A 417 4.71 -4.83 7.83
CA ILE A 417 4.52 -5.15 6.42
C ILE A 417 3.46 -6.23 6.32
N THR A 418 2.50 -6.03 5.43
CA THR A 418 1.41 -6.97 5.18
C THR A 418 1.44 -7.42 3.72
N MET A 419 1.29 -8.72 3.50
CA MET A 419 1.16 -9.34 2.19
C MET A 419 -0.09 -10.21 2.16
N LEU A 420 -0.94 -9.98 1.16
CA LEU A 420 -2.19 -10.71 0.97
C LEU A 420 -2.08 -11.62 -0.23
N PHE A 421 -2.49 -12.88 -0.07
CA PHE A 421 -2.46 -13.89 -1.11
C PHE A 421 -3.84 -14.48 -1.36
N GLY A 422 -4.16 -14.71 -2.63
CA GLY A 422 -5.39 -15.38 -3.03
C GLY A 422 -6.65 -14.55 -2.84
N ILE A 423 -7.78 -15.16 -3.17
CA ILE A 423 -9.10 -14.52 -3.12
C ILE A 423 -9.79 -14.96 -1.82
N ARG A 424 -10.50 -14.04 -1.17
CA ARG A 424 -11.26 -14.34 0.04
C ARG A 424 -12.22 -15.53 -0.19
N GLY A 425 -12.14 -16.52 0.70
CA GLY A 425 -13.00 -17.70 0.68
C GLY A 425 -12.53 -18.86 -0.22
N THR A 426 -11.30 -18.82 -0.74
CA THR A 426 -10.70 -19.91 -1.56
C THR A 426 -9.58 -20.65 -0.85
#